data_AF-A0AAJ0HR30-F1
#
_entry.id   AF-A0AAJ0HR30-F1
#
_cell.length_a   1.000
_cell.length_b   1.000
_cell.length_c   1.000
_cell.angle_alpha   90.00
_cell.angle_beta   90.00
_cell.angle_gamma   90.00
#
_symmetry.space_group_name_H-M   'P 1'
#
loop_
_entity.id
_entity.type
_entity.pdbx_description
1 polymer ?
#
loop_
_entity_poly.entity_id
_entity_poly.type
_entity_poly.pdbx_seq_one_letter_code
_entity_poly.pdbx_strand_id
1 'polypeptide(L)'
;MATTLSLFHVSAVALLILSSAILNHGRSTSVQDVCASLDQPNPLAELFPNNATGVLNATLVIIPITLETARRLIPPQYGILEQAYRALIPDFPEGMYPVMVQAAHDHDVQLRAYGITIDDFSRVGFEFPFLDLLGDGYSSFRWAPAQLITAAHDIALEGSRAYGTVVSPAEWEPVCDAYRALPNGATYFKGKSVTTSEFVEVEMSRLQDMTLNPYPLDFFKNITNQPTFANASTCDNMIRWFNTSMSVGEFAPAPVLGRIRANAFPYEGVEKEYTGVYGVQIATPFIENNYLDCQTMRGYAGTGGPGDSYIEGVNSNEL
;
A
#
# COMPACT_ATOMS: atom_id res chain seq x y z
N MET A 1 -0.88 10.34 50.94
CA MET A 1 -0.01 10.48 49.77
C MET A 1 -0.84 11.13 48.68
N ALA A 2 -0.58 12.41 48.40
CA ALA A 2 -1.36 13.24 47.49
C ALA A 2 -0.68 13.23 46.11
N THR A 3 -1.43 12.88 45.06
CA THR A 3 -1.01 13.03 43.67
C THR A 3 -1.48 14.39 43.15
N THR A 4 -0.52 15.28 42.92
CA THR A 4 -0.71 16.55 42.25
C THR A 4 -0.84 16.31 40.74
N LEU A 5 -2.05 16.46 40.19
CA LEU A 5 -2.21 16.64 38.74
C LEU A 5 -1.69 18.04 38.36
N SER A 6 -0.69 18.08 37.48
CA SER A 6 -0.12 19.29 36.92
C SER A 6 -1.13 20.01 36.00
N LEU A 7 -1.45 21.27 36.32
CA LEU A 7 -2.33 22.15 35.54
C LEU A 7 -1.81 22.50 34.13
N PHE A 8 -0.62 22.05 33.73
CA PHE A 8 -0.02 22.39 32.43
C PHE A 8 -0.58 21.58 31.25
N HIS A 9 -1.25 20.45 31.47
CA HIS A 9 -1.73 19.60 30.36
C HIS A 9 -3.15 19.96 29.87
N VAL A 10 -3.87 20.83 30.59
CA VAL A 10 -5.23 21.25 30.21
C VAL A 10 -5.23 22.46 29.27
N SER A 11 -4.06 23.11 29.05
CA SER A 11 -3.99 24.36 28.27
C SER A 11 -3.64 24.17 26.78
N ALA A 12 -3.08 23.02 26.36
CA ALA A 12 -2.70 22.78 24.97
C ALA A 12 -3.87 22.32 24.08
N VAL A 13 -4.84 21.57 24.62
CA VAL A 13 -6.00 21.07 23.87
C VAL A 13 -7.04 22.17 23.65
N ALA A 14 -7.16 23.14 24.56
CA ALA A 14 -8.13 24.24 24.43
C ALA A 14 -7.72 25.28 23.38
N LEU A 15 -6.42 25.45 23.09
CA LEU A 15 -5.94 26.42 22.09
C LEU A 15 -6.00 25.91 20.64
N LEU A 16 -6.07 24.59 20.41
CA LEU A 16 -6.26 24.01 19.07
C LEU A 16 -7.73 24.02 18.60
N ILE A 17 -8.69 24.17 19.51
CA ILE A 17 -10.13 24.17 19.20
C ILE A 17 -10.64 25.57 18.80
N LEU A 18 -9.95 26.65 19.17
CA LEU A 18 -10.37 28.02 18.82
C LEU A 18 -9.81 28.55 17.49
N SER A 19 -8.75 27.96 16.95
CA SER A 19 -8.18 28.35 15.65
C SER A 19 -8.88 27.71 14.44
N SER A 20 -9.61 26.61 14.62
CA SER A 20 -10.40 25.95 13.58
C SER A 20 -11.76 26.62 13.32
N ALA A 21 -12.24 27.48 14.24
CA ALA A 21 -13.52 28.17 14.09
C ALA A 21 -13.46 29.46 13.22
N ILE A 22 -12.26 30.02 12.98
CA ILE A 22 -12.12 31.34 12.32
C ILE A 22 -11.69 31.22 10.84
N LEU A 23 -11.26 30.04 10.37
CA LEU A 23 -10.85 29.83 8.96
C LEU A 23 -11.98 29.39 8.02
N ASN A 24 -13.21 29.23 8.51
CA ASN A 24 -14.37 28.79 7.70
C ASN A 24 -15.19 29.92 7.06
N HIS A 25 -14.64 31.13 6.92
CA HIS A 25 -15.29 32.22 6.15
C HIS A 25 -14.46 32.59 4.93
N GLY A 26 -14.65 31.82 3.85
CA GLY A 26 -14.15 32.19 2.53
C GLY A 26 -13.93 31.04 1.56
N ARG A 27 -14.90 30.15 1.35
CA ARG A 27 -14.87 29.27 0.15
C ARG A 27 -15.87 29.76 -0.87
N SER A 28 -15.32 30.37 -1.92
CA SER A 28 -15.98 30.62 -3.19
C SER A 28 -16.48 29.29 -3.77
N THR A 29 -17.76 29.23 -4.10
CA THR A 29 -18.42 28.09 -4.73
C THR A 29 -18.01 27.99 -6.20
N SER A 30 -16.94 27.26 -6.50
CA SER A 30 -16.85 26.54 -7.77
C SER A 30 -17.57 25.21 -7.60
N VAL A 31 -18.45 24.85 -8.52
CA VAL A 31 -19.04 23.51 -8.61
C VAL A 31 -17.88 22.53 -8.83
N GLN A 32 -17.35 21.96 -7.74
CA GLN A 32 -16.54 20.76 -7.81
C GLN A 32 -17.50 19.67 -8.29
N ASP A 33 -17.26 19.13 -9.47
CA ASP A 33 -17.64 17.75 -9.74
C ASP A 33 -17.02 16.94 -8.59
N VAL A 34 -17.83 16.57 -7.61
CA VAL A 34 -17.39 15.73 -6.50
C VAL A 34 -17.13 14.38 -7.15
N CYS A 35 -15.86 14.06 -7.35
CA CYS A 35 -15.54 12.73 -7.85
C CYS A 35 -15.96 11.71 -6.78
N ALA A 36 -16.82 10.78 -7.16
CA ALA A 36 -17.23 9.67 -6.32
C ALA A 36 -16.44 8.44 -6.74
N SER A 37 -15.73 7.83 -5.79
CA SER A 37 -15.02 6.57 -6.01
C SER A 37 -16.00 5.46 -6.40
N LEU A 38 -15.55 4.56 -7.28
CA LEU A 38 -16.27 3.34 -7.65
C LEU A 38 -15.99 2.16 -6.71
N ASP A 39 -15.17 2.36 -5.68
CA ASP A 39 -14.84 1.33 -4.71
C ASP A 39 -16.02 0.98 -3.81
N GLN A 40 -16.04 -0.27 -3.34
CA GLN A 40 -17.04 -0.73 -2.38
C GLN A 40 -16.64 -0.27 -0.96
N PRO A 41 -17.62 -0.04 -0.06
CA PRO A 41 -17.35 0.39 1.30
C PRO A 41 -16.54 -0.65 2.09
N ASN A 42 -15.86 -0.20 3.13
CA ASN A 42 -15.03 -1.01 4.02
C ASN A 42 -15.87 -1.98 4.87
N PRO A 43 -15.77 -3.30 4.64
CA PRO A 43 -16.55 -4.30 5.37
C PRO A 43 -15.99 -4.59 6.77
N LEU A 44 -14.77 -4.13 7.09
CA LEU A 44 -14.05 -4.48 8.32
C LEU A 44 -14.22 -3.44 9.43
N ALA A 45 -14.71 -2.23 9.15
CA ALA A 45 -14.80 -1.13 10.11
C ALA A 45 -15.60 -1.49 11.38
N GLU A 46 -16.71 -2.20 11.23
CA GLU A 46 -17.55 -2.62 12.37
C GLU A 46 -16.99 -3.87 13.09
N LEU A 47 -16.22 -4.70 12.39
CA LEU A 47 -15.64 -5.93 12.96
C LEU A 47 -14.36 -5.67 13.76
N PHE A 48 -13.57 -4.69 13.34
CA PHE A 48 -12.31 -4.31 13.99
C PHE A 48 -12.32 -2.82 14.36
N PRO A 49 -13.23 -2.38 15.25
CA PRO A 49 -13.43 -0.95 15.46
C PRO A 49 -12.22 -0.27 16.12
N ASN A 50 -11.34 -1.05 16.77
CA ASN A 50 -10.12 -0.55 17.41
C ASN A 50 -8.88 -0.54 16.49
N ASN A 51 -9.00 -1.05 15.26
CA ASN A 51 -7.93 -1.07 14.28
C ASN A 51 -8.21 -0.03 13.18
N ALA A 52 -7.15 0.46 12.55
CA ALA A 52 -7.29 1.12 11.27
C ALA A 52 -7.69 0.04 10.25
N THR A 53 -8.78 0.29 9.53
CA THR A 53 -9.32 -0.62 8.50
C THR A 53 -9.65 0.19 7.26
N GLY A 54 -9.66 -0.45 6.10
CA GLY A 54 -10.02 0.22 4.87
C GLY A 54 -10.08 -0.76 3.71
N VAL A 55 -10.24 -0.21 2.51
CA VAL A 55 -10.15 -0.93 1.25
C VAL A 55 -8.95 -0.43 0.49
N LEU A 56 -8.20 -1.37 -0.07
CA LEU A 56 -7.10 -1.07 -0.96
C LEU A 56 -7.40 -1.63 -2.35
N ASN A 57 -7.84 -0.76 -3.26
CA ASN A 57 -7.97 -1.11 -4.68
C ASN A 57 -6.66 -0.76 -5.38
N ALA A 58 -5.97 -1.78 -5.89
CA ALA A 58 -4.62 -1.61 -6.40
C ALA A 58 -4.35 -2.37 -7.68
N THR A 59 -3.47 -1.78 -8.48
CA THR A 59 -2.67 -2.49 -9.48
C THR A 59 -1.34 -2.89 -8.85
N LEU A 60 -1.15 -4.19 -8.65
CA LEU A 60 0.07 -4.79 -8.11
C LEU A 60 0.89 -5.38 -9.24
N VAL A 61 2.14 -4.96 -9.43
CA VAL A 61 2.96 -5.37 -10.58
C VAL A 61 4.30 -5.85 -10.10
N ILE A 62 4.82 -6.91 -10.72
CA ILE A 62 6.15 -7.42 -10.44
C ILE A 62 7.10 -7.01 -11.56
N ILE A 63 8.18 -6.35 -11.18
CA ILE A 63 9.29 -5.98 -12.06
C ILE A 63 10.49 -6.85 -11.70
N PRO A 64 10.89 -7.79 -12.57
CA PRO A 64 12.14 -8.50 -12.42
C PRO A 64 13.32 -7.55 -12.64
N ILE A 65 14.18 -7.40 -11.63
CA ILE A 65 15.47 -6.73 -11.75
C ILE A 65 16.58 -7.72 -11.43
N THR A 66 17.81 -7.49 -11.90
CA THR A 66 18.93 -8.34 -11.51
C THR A 66 19.19 -8.25 -10.01
N LEU A 67 19.59 -9.34 -9.37
CA LEU A 67 20.01 -9.36 -7.96
C LEU A 67 21.14 -8.34 -7.70
N GLU A 68 22.02 -8.12 -8.68
CA GLU A 68 23.03 -7.07 -8.62
C GLU A 68 22.42 -5.67 -8.51
N THR A 69 21.35 -5.39 -9.27
CA THR A 69 20.61 -4.13 -9.16
C THR A 69 19.89 -4.04 -7.83
N ALA A 70 19.22 -5.11 -7.39
CA ALA A 70 18.57 -5.17 -6.09
C ALA A 70 19.57 -4.86 -4.95
N ARG A 71 20.79 -5.41 -5.02
CA ARG A 71 21.87 -5.17 -4.04
C ARG A 71 22.42 -3.75 -4.04
N ARG A 72 22.33 -3.02 -5.15
CA ARG A 72 22.68 -1.59 -5.17
C ARG A 72 21.60 -0.72 -4.53
N LEU A 73 20.34 -1.15 -4.61
CA LEU A 73 19.19 -0.37 -4.15
C LEU A 73 18.86 -0.64 -2.68
N ILE A 74 18.88 -1.90 -2.26
CA ILE A 74 18.55 -2.32 -0.91
C ILE A 74 19.74 -2.05 0.02
N PRO A 75 19.52 -1.46 1.22
CA PRO A 75 20.58 -1.23 2.19
C PRO A 75 21.34 -2.52 2.52
N PRO A 76 22.69 -2.48 2.57
CA PRO A 76 23.53 -3.67 2.58
C PRO A 76 23.36 -4.54 3.83
N GLN A 77 22.84 -3.99 4.92
CA GLN A 77 22.56 -4.72 6.15
C GLN A 77 21.37 -5.70 6.03
N TYR A 78 20.51 -5.55 5.01
CA TYR A 78 19.35 -6.43 4.84
C TYR A 78 19.67 -7.58 3.88
N GLY A 79 19.52 -8.81 4.36
CA GLY A 79 19.61 -10.00 3.53
C GLY A 79 18.49 -10.03 2.49
N ILE A 80 18.67 -10.79 1.40
CA ILE A 80 17.61 -11.09 0.44
C ILE A 80 17.38 -12.59 0.58
N LEU A 81 16.16 -12.95 0.94
CA LEU A 81 15.73 -14.32 1.16
C LEU A 81 15.34 -14.95 -0.18
N GLU A 82 16.33 -15.23 -1.02
CA GLU A 82 16.10 -15.76 -2.37
C GLU A 82 15.33 -17.10 -2.36
N GLN A 83 15.62 -17.95 -1.37
CA GLN A 83 14.91 -19.22 -1.20
C GLN A 83 13.41 -19.00 -0.93
N ALA A 84 13.03 -17.92 -0.24
CA ALA A 84 11.65 -17.65 0.13
C ALA A 84 10.79 -17.33 -1.11
N TYR A 85 11.23 -16.41 -1.98
CA TYR A 85 10.46 -16.13 -3.18
C TYR A 85 10.52 -17.26 -4.21
N ARG A 86 11.65 -17.96 -4.33
CA ARG A 86 11.75 -19.12 -5.24
C ARG A 86 10.85 -20.29 -4.81
N ALA A 87 10.55 -20.44 -3.53
CA ALA A 87 9.57 -21.42 -3.07
C ALA A 87 8.14 -21.11 -3.56
N LEU A 88 7.81 -19.83 -3.79
CA LEU A 88 6.51 -19.38 -4.28
C LEU A 88 6.44 -19.31 -5.82
N ILE A 89 7.55 -18.97 -6.46
CA ILE A 89 7.69 -18.83 -7.91
C ILE A 89 8.97 -19.56 -8.39
N PRO A 90 8.96 -20.90 -8.48
CA PRO A 90 10.16 -21.69 -8.76
C PRO A 90 10.78 -21.40 -10.13
N ASP A 91 9.95 -21.01 -11.11
CA ASP A 91 10.39 -20.68 -12.47
C ASP A 91 10.80 -19.20 -12.62
N PHE A 92 10.91 -18.44 -11.52
CA PHE A 92 11.38 -17.06 -11.58
C PHE A 92 12.80 -17.01 -12.14
N PRO A 93 13.12 -16.08 -13.07
CA PRO A 93 14.39 -16.13 -13.79
C PRO A 93 15.60 -16.15 -12.85
N GLU A 94 16.61 -16.95 -13.22
CA GLU A 94 17.86 -17.05 -12.46
C GLU A 94 18.53 -15.68 -12.36
N GLY A 95 19.10 -15.37 -11.20
CA GLY A 95 19.79 -14.09 -10.98
C GLY A 95 18.88 -12.86 -10.89
N MET A 96 17.55 -13.03 -10.89
CA MET A 96 16.58 -11.93 -10.76
C MET A 96 15.96 -11.87 -9.36
N TYR A 97 15.46 -10.68 -9.02
CA TYR A 97 14.74 -10.32 -7.81
C TYR A 97 13.38 -9.66 -8.16
N PRO A 98 12.28 -10.02 -7.47
CA PRO A 98 10.94 -9.48 -7.75
C PRO A 98 10.69 -8.17 -6.98
N VAL A 99 10.85 -7.02 -7.64
CA VAL A 99 10.37 -5.73 -7.09
C VAL A 99 8.85 -5.65 -7.30
N MET A 100 8.12 -5.20 -6.29
CA MET A 100 6.68 -4.93 -6.42
C MET A 100 6.44 -3.44 -6.64
N VAL A 101 5.62 -3.08 -7.60
CA VAL A 101 4.98 -1.76 -7.66
C VAL A 101 3.55 -1.91 -7.17
N GLN A 102 3.19 -1.10 -6.19
CA GLN A 102 1.84 -1.04 -5.63
C GLN A 102 1.27 0.34 -5.94
N ALA A 103 0.41 0.42 -6.96
CA ALA A 103 -0.33 1.61 -7.34
C ALA A 103 -1.76 1.47 -6.84
N ALA A 104 -2.12 2.23 -5.81
CA ALA A 104 -3.30 2.00 -5.01
C ALA A 104 -4.16 3.26 -4.83
N HIS A 105 -5.45 3.01 -4.69
CA HIS A 105 -6.42 3.91 -4.09
C HIS A 105 -6.83 3.31 -2.73
N ASP A 106 -6.56 4.05 -1.67
CA ASP A 106 -6.91 3.75 -0.29
C ASP A 106 -8.28 4.41 -0.04
N HIS A 107 -9.29 3.57 0.17
CA HIS A 107 -10.70 3.98 0.25
C HIS A 107 -11.33 3.59 1.59
N ASP A 108 -12.21 4.46 2.09
CA ASP A 108 -13.02 4.24 3.29
C ASP A 108 -12.19 3.79 4.50
N VAL A 109 -11.07 4.49 4.71
CA VAL A 109 -10.14 4.19 5.78
C VAL A 109 -10.66 4.77 7.10
N GLN A 110 -10.84 3.90 8.09
CA GLN A 110 -11.51 4.24 9.34
C GLN A 110 -10.78 3.67 10.56
N LEU A 111 -10.79 4.46 11.64
CA LEU A 111 -10.56 3.99 12.99
C LEU A 111 -11.87 4.19 13.78
N ARG A 112 -12.78 3.24 13.58
CA ARG A 112 -14.21 3.37 13.85
C ARG A 112 -14.56 3.66 15.31
N ALA A 113 -13.88 3.03 16.28
CA ALA A 113 -14.11 3.23 17.72
C ALA A 113 -13.86 4.67 18.18
N TYR A 114 -13.05 5.43 17.43
CA TYR A 114 -12.70 6.80 17.73
C TYR A 114 -13.45 7.81 16.84
N GLY A 115 -14.34 7.34 15.96
CA GLY A 115 -15.07 8.19 15.02
C GLY A 115 -14.17 8.91 14.02
N ILE A 116 -13.00 8.32 13.70
CA ILE A 116 -12.05 8.87 12.75
C ILE A 116 -12.26 8.19 11.40
N THR A 117 -12.46 9.01 10.38
CA THR A 117 -12.44 8.62 8.96
C THR A 117 -11.33 9.43 8.29
N ILE A 118 -10.55 8.77 7.47
CA ILE A 118 -9.48 9.33 6.65
C ILE A 118 -10.07 9.43 5.24
N ASP A 119 -10.04 10.63 4.63
CA ASP A 119 -10.55 10.81 3.27
C ASP A 119 -9.84 9.86 2.30
N ASP A 120 -10.45 9.55 1.16
CA ASP A 120 -9.80 8.69 0.17
C ASP A 120 -8.52 9.34 -0.36
N PHE A 121 -7.50 8.52 -0.62
CA PHE A 121 -6.25 8.98 -1.20
C PHE A 121 -5.65 7.92 -2.11
N SER A 122 -4.67 8.33 -2.90
CA SER A 122 -3.93 7.45 -3.80
C SER A 122 -2.46 7.47 -3.44
N ARG A 123 -1.81 6.34 -3.69
CA ARG A 123 -0.37 6.18 -3.48
C ARG A 123 0.26 5.24 -4.49
N VAL A 124 1.54 5.45 -4.74
CA VAL A 124 2.35 4.52 -5.54
C VAL A 124 3.79 4.51 -5.07
N GLY A 125 4.38 3.33 -5.01
CA GLY A 125 5.77 3.15 -4.65
C GLY A 125 6.35 1.85 -5.19
N PHE A 126 7.68 1.79 -5.20
CA PHE A 126 8.44 0.57 -5.44
C PHE A 126 8.78 -0.06 -4.09
N GLU A 127 8.45 -1.33 -3.94
CA GLU A 127 8.60 -2.08 -2.69
C GLU A 127 9.47 -3.32 -2.94
N PHE A 128 10.31 -3.62 -1.96
CA PHE A 128 11.35 -4.64 -2.02
C PHE A 128 11.02 -5.73 -0.99
N PRO A 129 10.31 -6.81 -1.39
CA PRO A 129 9.93 -7.89 -0.50
C PRO A 129 11.04 -8.91 -0.21
N PHE A 130 10.78 -9.86 0.69
CA PHE A 130 11.70 -10.96 1.03
C PHE A 130 13.05 -10.48 1.59
N LEU A 131 13.02 -9.41 2.39
CA LEU A 131 14.21 -8.92 3.06
C LEU A 131 14.34 -9.51 4.45
N ASP A 132 15.56 -9.91 4.79
CA ASP A 132 15.93 -10.36 6.13
C ASP A 132 16.33 -9.15 6.97
N LEU A 133 15.31 -8.50 7.55
CA LEU A 133 15.49 -7.35 8.42
C LEU A 133 16.15 -7.73 9.75
N LEU A 134 15.87 -8.94 10.25
CA LEU A 134 16.28 -9.39 11.59
C LEU A 134 17.60 -10.16 11.59
N GLY A 135 18.13 -10.52 10.42
CA GLY A 135 19.32 -11.34 10.26
C GLY A 135 19.11 -12.79 10.69
N ASP A 136 17.87 -13.29 10.65
CA ASP A 136 17.53 -14.64 11.10
C ASP A 136 17.42 -15.68 9.98
N GLY A 137 17.48 -15.22 8.72
CA GLY A 137 17.47 -16.07 7.53
C GLY A 137 16.11 -16.63 7.14
N TYR A 138 15.00 -16.24 7.79
CA TYR A 138 13.67 -16.78 7.45
C TYR A 138 12.50 -15.79 7.59
N SER A 139 12.61 -14.76 8.43
CA SER A 139 11.55 -13.76 8.60
C SER A 139 11.55 -12.78 7.43
N SER A 140 10.52 -12.82 6.58
CA SER A 140 10.43 -11.98 5.39
C SER A 140 9.76 -10.64 5.68
N PHE A 141 10.46 -9.55 5.36
CA PHE A 141 9.96 -8.19 5.44
C PHE A 141 9.92 -7.54 4.06
N ARG A 142 9.11 -6.48 3.94
CA ARG A 142 9.02 -5.65 2.74
C ARG A 142 9.52 -4.25 3.02
N TRP A 143 10.52 -3.81 2.27
CA TRP A 143 11.03 -2.45 2.38
C TRP A 143 10.30 -1.52 1.40
N ALA A 144 9.69 -0.46 1.92
CA ALA A 144 8.95 0.55 1.16
C ALA A 144 9.57 1.94 1.42
N PRO A 145 10.70 2.26 0.79
CA PRO A 145 11.48 3.44 1.16
C PRO A 145 10.89 4.77 0.72
N ALA A 146 10.09 4.78 -0.35
CA ALA A 146 9.60 6.01 -0.96
C ALA A 146 8.24 5.79 -1.64
N GLN A 147 7.38 6.81 -1.55
CA GLN A 147 6.05 6.78 -2.13
C GLN A 147 5.63 8.17 -2.63
N LEU A 148 4.88 8.21 -3.73
CA LEU A 148 4.03 9.34 -4.06
C LEU A 148 2.68 9.14 -3.36
N ILE A 149 2.14 10.17 -2.72
CA ILE A 149 0.86 10.14 -1.97
C ILE A 149 0.07 11.42 -2.28
N THR A 150 -1.26 11.35 -2.31
CA THR A 150 -2.14 12.53 -2.53
C THR A 150 -1.72 13.75 -1.72
N ALA A 151 -1.46 14.86 -2.41
CA ALA A 151 -0.85 16.05 -1.81
C ALA A 151 -1.74 16.77 -0.77
N ALA A 152 -3.05 16.67 -0.89
CA ALA A 152 -4.01 17.33 -0.01
C ALA A 152 -4.36 16.49 1.25
N HIS A 153 -3.60 15.44 1.55
CA HIS A 153 -3.95 14.44 2.55
C HIS A 153 -2.91 14.32 3.68
N ASP A 154 -2.94 15.27 4.61
CA ASP A 154 -1.91 15.41 5.65
C ASP A 154 -1.77 14.16 6.53
N ILE A 155 -2.86 13.46 6.85
CA ILE A 155 -2.82 12.24 7.67
C ILE A 155 -2.06 11.13 6.95
N ALA A 156 -2.34 10.90 5.66
CA ALA A 156 -1.65 9.90 4.87
C ALA A 156 -0.17 10.26 4.65
N LEU A 157 0.11 11.53 4.38
CA LEU A 157 1.48 12.04 4.20
C LEU A 157 2.32 11.86 5.46
N GLU A 158 1.84 12.34 6.61
CA GLU A 158 2.57 12.24 7.88
C GLU A 158 2.60 10.82 8.43
N GLY A 159 1.53 10.05 8.24
CA GLY A 159 1.48 8.63 8.61
C GLY A 159 2.60 7.83 7.94
N SER A 160 2.79 8.00 6.63
CA SER A 160 3.87 7.31 5.91
C SER A 160 5.27 7.84 6.31
N ARG A 161 5.43 9.16 6.49
CA ARG A 161 6.69 9.76 6.97
C ARG A 161 7.10 9.26 8.35
N ALA A 162 6.15 8.95 9.23
CA ALA A 162 6.43 8.47 10.59
C ALA A 162 7.17 7.11 10.59
N TYR A 163 7.01 6.29 9.55
CA TYR A 163 7.78 5.05 9.36
C TYR A 163 9.17 5.26 8.73
N GLY A 164 9.50 6.51 8.36
CA GLY A 164 10.72 6.88 7.66
C GLY A 164 10.64 6.78 6.13
N THR A 165 9.44 6.62 5.57
CA THR A 165 9.22 6.65 4.12
C THR A 165 9.49 8.06 3.59
N VAL A 166 10.22 8.16 2.48
CA VAL A 166 10.36 9.40 1.72
C VAL A 166 9.07 9.63 0.94
N VAL A 167 8.31 10.66 1.33
CA VAL A 167 6.99 10.94 0.74
C VAL A 167 7.06 12.17 -0.16
N SER A 168 6.72 11.96 -1.44
CA SER A 168 6.52 13.02 -2.44
C SER A 168 5.02 13.31 -2.60
N PRO A 169 4.51 14.45 -2.12
CA PRO A 169 3.11 14.85 -2.33
C PRO A 169 2.79 14.93 -3.83
N ALA A 170 1.67 14.34 -4.26
CA ALA A 170 1.35 14.13 -5.68
C ALA A 170 -0.10 14.43 -6.05
N GLU A 171 -0.30 14.72 -7.33
CA GLU A 171 -1.59 14.76 -8.03
C GLU A 171 -1.78 13.49 -8.87
N TRP A 172 -3.03 13.13 -9.14
CA TRP A 172 -3.40 11.82 -9.67
C TRP A 172 -4.28 11.87 -10.90
N GLU A 173 -4.11 10.88 -11.77
CA GLU A 173 -4.98 10.59 -12.90
C GLU A 173 -5.24 9.08 -12.99
N PRO A 174 -6.48 8.61 -12.73
CA PRO A 174 -7.63 9.36 -12.21
C PRO A 174 -7.43 9.87 -10.77
N VAL A 175 -8.27 10.81 -10.34
CA VAL A 175 -8.12 11.50 -9.04
C VAL A 175 -8.61 10.64 -7.85
N CYS A 176 -9.49 9.68 -8.11
CA CYS A 176 -10.47 9.17 -7.13
C CYS A 176 -10.79 7.68 -7.37
N ASP A 177 -10.02 7.02 -8.23
CA ASP A 177 -10.16 5.59 -8.52
C ASP A 177 -8.77 4.97 -8.64
N ALA A 178 -8.67 3.66 -8.44
CA ALA A 178 -7.40 2.94 -8.58
C ALA A 178 -6.85 2.94 -10.01
N TYR A 179 -7.70 3.15 -11.02
CA TYR A 179 -7.35 3.27 -12.43
C TYR A 179 -8.58 3.68 -13.24
N ARG A 180 -8.36 4.29 -14.41
CA ARG A 180 -9.43 4.52 -15.40
C ARG A 180 -9.27 3.60 -16.60
N ALA A 181 -10.38 3.27 -17.25
CA ALA A 181 -10.33 2.62 -18.57
C ALA A 181 -9.89 3.63 -19.66
N LEU A 182 -9.03 3.18 -20.55
CA LEU A 182 -8.62 3.88 -21.77
C LEU A 182 -9.45 3.40 -22.96
N PRO A 183 -9.55 4.19 -24.05
CA PRO A 183 -10.33 3.81 -25.25
C PRO A 183 -9.88 2.50 -25.92
N ASN A 184 -8.64 2.08 -25.70
CA ASN A 184 -8.08 0.83 -26.21
C ASN A 184 -8.38 -0.39 -25.30
N GLY A 185 -9.14 -0.20 -24.21
CA GLY A 185 -9.46 -1.25 -23.23
C GLY A 185 -8.39 -1.49 -22.17
N ALA A 186 -7.26 -0.78 -22.22
CA ALA A 186 -6.27 -0.79 -21.13
C ALA A 186 -6.77 0.02 -19.94
N THR A 187 -6.14 -0.15 -18.79
CA THR A 187 -6.32 0.66 -17.58
C THR A 187 -5.12 1.57 -17.38
N TYR A 188 -5.34 2.73 -16.77
CA TYR A 188 -4.32 3.77 -16.58
C TYR A 188 -4.39 4.38 -15.19
N PHE A 189 -3.23 4.55 -14.58
CA PHE A 189 -3.05 5.24 -13.31
C PHE A 189 -1.72 6.01 -13.30
N LYS A 190 -1.73 7.26 -12.85
CA LYS A 190 -0.54 8.10 -12.79
C LYS A 190 -0.55 8.99 -11.56
N GLY A 191 0.58 8.97 -10.85
CA GLY A 191 0.92 9.96 -9.84
C GLY A 191 2.04 10.86 -10.33
N LYS A 192 1.92 12.17 -10.09
CA LYS A 192 2.99 13.14 -10.35
C LYS A 192 3.18 14.03 -9.14
N SER A 193 4.42 14.16 -8.67
CA SER A 193 4.76 15.04 -7.57
C SER A 193 4.40 16.50 -7.89
N VAL A 194 3.88 17.20 -6.89
CA VAL A 194 3.60 18.65 -6.98
C VAL A 194 4.80 19.51 -6.57
N THR A 195 5.84 18.89 -6.00
CA THR A 195 7.03 19.57 -5.48
C THR A 195 8.30 19.27 -6.29
N THR A 196 8.32 18.16 -7.02
CA THR A 196 9.44 17.68 -7.82
C THR A 196 8.95 17.30 -9.22
N SER A 197 9.85 16.87 -10.10
CA SER A 197 9.48 16.33 -11.43
C SER A 197 9.18 14.82 -11.40
N GLU A 198 9.10 14.22 -10.21
CA GLU A 198 8.90 12.79 -10.04
C GLU A 198 7.50 12.35 -10.47
N PHE A 199 7.40 11.18 -11.10
CA PHE A 199 6.15 10.55 -11.46
C PHE A 199 6.31 9.03 -11.50
N VAL A 200 5.16 8.37 -11.39
CA VAL A 200 4.99 6.95 -11.72
C VAL A 200 3.69 6.83 -12.53
N GLU A 201 3.78 6.17 -13.67
CA GLU A 201 2.70 5.93 -14.61
C GLU A 201 2.59 4.42 -14.86
N VAL A 202 1.39 3.89 -14.72
CA VAL A 202 1.06 2.47 -14.83
C VAL A 202 -0.03 2.32 -15.89
N GLU A 203 0.25 1.56 -16.94
CA GLU A 203 -0.73 1.24 -17.98
C GLU A 203 -0.76 -0.27 -18.21
N MET A 204 -1.97 -0.85 -18.10
CA MET A 204 -2.15 -2.30 -18.01
C MET A 204 -3.25 -2.79 -18.94
N SER A 205 -3.02 -3.91 -19.61
CA SER A 205 -4.06 -4.60 -20.38
C SER A 205 -4.49 -5.87 -19.64
N ARG A 206 -5.80 -6.11 -19.56
CA ARG A 206 -6.34 -7.31 -18.93
C ARG A 206 -5.96 -8.55 -19.73
N LEU A 207 -5.42 -9.55 -19.05
CA LEU A 207 -5.22 -10.89 -19.60
C LEU A 207 -6.54 -11.67 -19.51
N GLN A 208 -6.74 -12.61 -20.42
CA GLN A 208 -7.98 -13.41 -20.46
C GLN A 208 -8.11 -14.34 -19.26
N ASP A 209 -6.99 -14.81 -18.72
CA ASP A 209 -6.94 -15.82 -17.67
C ASP A 209 -5.71 -15.61 -16.77
N MET A 210 -5.84 -15.97 -15.48
CA MET A 210 -4.77 -15.86 -14.48
C MET A 210 -3.60 -16.81 -14.79
N THR A 211 -3.85 -17.91 -15.50
CA THR A 211 -2.83 -18.86 -15.96
C THR A 211 -1.82 -18.25 -16.95
N LEU A 212 -2.15 -17.11 -17.56
CA LEU A 212 -1.23 -16.35 -18.41
C LEU A 212 -0.30 -15.44 -17.61
N ASN A 213 -0.58 -15.23 -16.32
CA ASN A 213 0.29 -14.50 -15.42
C ASN A 213 1.32 -15.48 -14.80
N PRO A 214 2.64 -15.25 -14.94
CA PRO A 214 3.66 -16.09 -14.33
C PRO A 214 3.68 -16.02 -12.80
N TYR A 215 2.95 -15.06 -12.22
CA TYR A 215 2.89 -14.84 -10.77
C TYR A 215 1.52 -15.29 -10.25
N PRO A 216 1.45 -16.39 -9.47
CA PRO A 216 0.19 -16.86 -8.92
C PRO A 216 -0.35 -15.87 -7.87
N LEU A 217 -1.67 -15.88 -7.64
CA LEU A 217 -2.29 -14.98 -6.65
C LEU A 217 -1.67 -15.14 -5.26
N ASP A 218 -1.31 -16.36 -4.86
CA ASP A 218 -0.69 -16.63 -3.56
C ASP A 218 0.68 -15.95 -3.39
N PHE A 219 1.40 -15.67 -4.48
CA PHE A 219 2.61 -14.85 -4.44
C PHE A 219 2.30 -13.40 -4.06
N PHE A 220 1.26 -12.81 -4.65
CA PHE A 220 0.80 -11.46 -4.29
C PHE A 220 0.26 -11.41 -2.86
N LYS A 221 -0.52 -12.42 -2.42
CA LYS A 221 -0.97 -12.54 -1.02
C LYS A 221 0.21 -12.53 -0.05
N ASN A 222 1.23 -13.34 -0.34
CA ASN A 222 2.42 -13.41 0.50
C ASN A 222 3.15 -12.06 0.57
N ILE A 223 3.52 -11.47 -0.56
CA ILE A 223 4.25 -10.20 -0.58
C ILE A 223 3.45 -9.09 0.09
N THR A 224 2.16 -9.00 -0.23
CA THR A 224 1.34 -7.88 0.24
C THR A 224 1.10 -7.90 1.75
N ASN A 225 1.16 -9.09 2.35
CA ASN A 225 1.05 -9.30 3.79
C ASN A 225 2.40 -9.50 4.49
N GLN A 226 3.53 -9.18 3.87
CA GLN A 226 4.79 -9.07 4.61
C GLN A 226 4.78 -7.80 5.47
N PRO A 227 5.33 -7.84 6.70
CA PRO A 227 5.51 -6.65 7.51
C PRO A 227 6.36 -5.64 6.76
N THR A 228 5.88 -4.39 6.70
CA THR A 228 6.48 -3.32 5.91
C THR A 228 7.34 -2.42 6.80
N PHE A 229 8.47 -1.95 6.27
CA PHE A 229 9.32 -0.99 6.96
C PHE A 229 9.98 -0.02 5.97
N ALA A 230 10.44 1.14 6.46
CA ALA A 230 11.30 2.03 5.68
C ALA A 230 12.63 2.30 6.38
N ASN A 231 12.62 2.69 7.66
CA ASN A 231 13.82 3.00 8.45
C ASN A 231 14.28 1.87 9.41
N ALA A 232 13.56 0.74 9.43
CA ALA A 232 13.80 -0.42 10.30
C ALA A 232 13.60 -0.20 11.81
N SER A 233 13.08 0.95 12.26
CA SER A 233 12.76 1.16 13.69
C SER A 233 11.37 0.68 14.05
N THR A 234 10.41 0.87 13.14
CA THR A 234 9.01 0.50 13.30
C THR A 234 8.54 -0.21 12.05
N CYS A 235 7.72 -1.23 12.25
CA CYS A 235 7.09 -1.99 11.19
C CYS A 235 5.60 -1.69 11.18
N ASP A 236 5.07 -1.58 9.97
CA ASP A 236 3.64 -1.69 9.73
C ASP A 236 3.30 -3.15 9.41
N ASN A 237 2.18 -3.62 9.94
CA ASN A 237 1.60 -4.91 9.59
C ASN A 237 0.17 -4.72 9.08
N MET A 238 0.08 -4.28 7.82
CA MET A 238 -1.14 -4.27 7.03
C MET A 238 -1.45 -5.68 6.51
N ILE A 239 -2.53 -6.26 7.01
CA ILE A 239 -3.04 -7.58 6.60
C ILE A 239 -4.19 -7.35 5.63
N ARG A 240 -4.12 -7.96 4.44
CA ARG A 240 -5.12 -7.87 3.37
C ARG A 240 -5.87 -9.19 3.21
N TRP A 241 -7.17 -9.11 2.95
CA TRP A 241 -8.01 -10.27 2.67
C TRP A 241 -8.24 -10.41 1.16
N PHE A 242 -8.01 -11.63 0.65
CA PHE A 242 -8.12 -11.94 -0.78
C PHE A 242 -9.26 -12.92 -1.10
N ASN A 243 -10.08 -13.28 -0.12
CA ASN A 243 -11.23 -14.16 -0.29
C ASN A 243 -12.50 -13.53 0.33
N THR A 244 -12.83 -12.34 -0.15
CA THR A 244 -14.01 -11.55 0.26
C THR A 244 -14.92 -11.30 -0.93
N SER A 245 -16.15 -10.84 -0.69
CA SER A 245 -17.06 -10.38 -1.74
C SER A 245 -16.42 -9.31 -2.65
N MET A 246 -15.46 -8.54 -2.13
CA MET A 246 -14.68 -7.54 -2.88
C MET A 246 -13.58 -8.12 -3.78
N SER A 247 -13.29 -9.42 -3.65
CA SER A 247 -12.14 -10.07 -4.29
C SER A 247 -12.47 -11.44 -4.89
N VAL A 248 -13.75 -11.77 -5.06
CA VAL A 248 -14.25 -13.02 -5.66
C VAL A 248 -15.38 -12.73 -6.67
N GLY A 249 -15.77 -13.73 -7.45
CA GLY A 249 -16.86 -13.59 -8.42
C GLY A 249 -16.57 -12.51 -9.47
N GLU A 250 -17.46 -11.54 -9.62
CA GLU A 250 -17.29 -10.41 -10.53
C GLU A 250 -16.10 -9.51 -10.18
N PHE A 251 -15.73 -9.47 -8.89
CA PHE A 251 -14.60 -8.70 -8.37
C PHE A 251 -13.33 -9.54 -8.18
N ALA A 252 -13.31 -10.76 -8.76
CA ALA A 252 -12.13 -11.61 -8.69
C ALA A 252 -10.89 -10.90 -9.28
N PRO A 253 -9.69 -11.12 -8.70
CA PRO A 253 -8.45 -10.51 -9.18
C PRO A 253 -8.28 -10.63 -10.70
N ALA A 254 -8.07 -9.49 -11.35
CA ALA A 254 -7.90 -9.42 -12.79
C ALA A 254 -6.40 -9.49 -13.15
N PRO A 255 -5.93 -10.52 -13.86
CA PRO A 255 -4.55 -10.59 -14.30
C PRO A 255 -4.28 -9.52 -15.36
N VAL A 256 -3.13 -8.87 -15.29
CA VAL A 256 -2.75 -7.81 -16.23
C VAL A 256 -1.32 -7.94 -16.73
N LEU A 257 -1.09 -7.38 -17.92
CA LEU A 257 0.21 -7.24 -18.56
C LEU A 257 0.31 -5.83 -19.13
N GLY A 258 1.44 -5.16 -18.93
CA GLY A 258 1.57 -3.81 -19.45
C GLY A 258 2.94 -3.19 -19.26
N ARG A 259 2.93 -1.90 -18.94
CA ARG A 259 4.11 -1.08 -18.78
C ARG A 259 4.06 -0.19 -17.54
N ILE A 260 5.25 0.12 -17.03
CA ILE A 260 5.46 1.12 -15.97
C ILE A 260 6.50 2.10 -16.45
N ARG A 261 6.21 3.40 -16.31
CA ARG A 261 7.16 4.49 -16.52
C ARG A 261 7.34 5.27 -15.23
N ALA A 262 8.58 5.51 -14.84
CA ALA A 262 8.86 6.22 -13.60
C ALA A 262 10.19 6.96 -13.66
N ASN A 263 10.26 8.10 -12.97
CA ASN A 263 11.50 8.79 -12.60
C ASN A 263 11.51 9.15 -11.10
N ALA A 264 10.60 8.57 -10.32
CA ALA A 264 10.65 8.54 -8.86
C ALA A 264 11.65 7.47 -8.39
N PHE A 265 11.94 7.42 -7.08
CA PHE A 265 12.75 6.34 -6.48
C PHE A 265 12.33 4.97 -7.04
N PRO A 266 13.29 4.10 -7.44
CA PRO A 266 14.74 4.21 -7.30
C PRO A 266 15.47 4.84 -8.52
N TYR A 267 14.78 5.65 -9.33
CA TYR A 267 15.25 6.15 -10.62
C TYR A 267 15.28 7.68 -10.70
N GLU A 268 15.52 8.36 -9.59
CA GLU A 268 15.47 9.81 -9.50
C GLU A 268 16.31 10.49 -10.59
N GLY A 269 15.67 11.38 -11.34
CA GLY A 269 16.31 12.17 -12.40
C GLY A 269 16.52 11.44 -13.73
N VAL A 270 16.18 10.14 -13.84
CA VAL A 270 16.25 9.40 -15.11
C VAL A 270 14.99 8.57 -15.30
N GLU A 271 14.20 8.90 -16.33
CA GLU A 271 13.04 8.09 -16.69
C GLU A 271 13.46 6.64 -17.02
N LYS A 272 12.79 5.70 -16.36
CA LYS A 272 12.84 4.27 -16.66
C LYS A 272 11.48 3.80 -17.13
N GLU A 273 11.53 2.93 -18.12
CA GLU A 273 10.36 2.23 -18.65
C GLU A 273 10.59 0.72 -18.55
N TYR A 274 9.59 0.04 -17.99
CA TYR A 274 9.49 -1.41 -17.96
C TYR A 274 8.29 -1.82 -18.80
N THR A 275 8.50 -2.66 -19.80
CA THR A 275 7.45 -3.19 -20.67
C THR A 275 7.35 -4.71 -20.51
N GLY A 276 6.16 -5.27 -20.71
CA GLY A 276 5.97 -6.71 -20.58
C GLY A 276 6.00 -7.18 -19.12
N VAL A 277 5.61 -6.29 -18.20
CA VAL A 277 5.51 -6.59 -16.77
C VAL A 277 4.12 -7.10 -16.42
N TYR A 278 4.07 -8.12 -15.58
CA TYR A 278 2.84 -8.79 -15.19
C TYR A 278 2.39 -8.37 -13.79
N GLY A 279 1.08 -8.37 -13.59
CA GLY A 279 0.48 -7.91 -12.35
C GLY A 279 -0.94 -8.42 -12.14
N VAL A 280 -1.56 -7.93 -11.08
CA VAL A 280 -2.96 -8.17 -10.77
C VAL A 280 -3.63 -6.86 -10.35
N GLN A 281 -4.84 -6.64 -10.84
CA GLN A 281 -5.73 -5.59 -10.33
C GLN A 281 -6.72 -6.22 -9.37
N ILE A 282 -6.80 -5.70 -8.14
CA ILE A 282 -7.62 -6.28 -7.09
C ILE A 282 -7.94 -5.24 -6.00
N ALA A 283 -9.20 -5.26 -5.53
CA ALA A 283 -9.60 -4.62 -4.30
C ALA A 283 -9.58 -5.61 -3.14
N THR A 284 -8.98 -5.22 -2.02
CA THR A 284 -8.92 -6.06 -0.82
C THR A 284 -9.19 -5.20 0.40
N PRO A 285 -10.07 -5.62 1.31
CA PRO A 285 -10.14 -4.98 2.61
C PRO A 285 -8.89 -5.32 3.42
N PHE A 286 -8.50 -4.40 4.30
CA PHE A 286 -7.33 -4.55 5.14
C PHE A 286 -7.60 -4.15 6.59
N ILE A 287 -6.79 -4.71 7.49
CA ILE A 287 -6.55 -4.15 8.83
C ILE A 287 -5.09 -3.73 8.90
N GLU A 288 -4.82 -2.65 9.60
CA GLU A 288 -3.47 -2.12 9.77
C GLU A 288 -3.10 -2.11 11.26
N ASN A 289 -2.04 -2.84 11.59
CA ASN A 289 -1.45 -2.83 12.92
C ASN A 289 -0.21 -1.94 12.89
N ASN A 290 -0.42 -0.71 13.34
CA ASN A 290 0.54 0.37 13.20
C ASN A 290 1.62 0.39 14.30
N TYR A 291 2.78 0.96 13.98
CA TYR A 291 3.88 1.27 14.91
C TYR A 291 4.39 0.07 15.73
N LEU A 292 4.45 -1.12 15.11
CA LEU A 292 4.96 -2.32 15.76
C LEU A 292 6.49 -2.28 15.85
N ASP A 293 7.04 -2.89 16.90
CA ASP A 293 8.46 -3.23 16.93
C ASP A 293 8.71 -4.34 15.89
N CYS A 294 9.57 -4.09 14.91
CA CYS A 294 9.90 -5.07 13.88
C CYS A 294 10.37 -6.42 14.46
N GLN A 295 10.99 -6.44 15.65
CA GLN A 295 11.41 -7.68 16.30
C GLN A 295 10.25 -8.59 16.67
N THR A 296 9.06 -8.04 16.97
CA THR A 296 7.87 -8.85 17.32
C THR A 296 7.29 -9.56 16.10
N MET A 297 7.73 -9.20 14.89
CA MET A 297 7.29 -9.82 13.63
C MET A 297 8.17 -11.02 13.21
N ARG A 298 9.10 -11.46 14.08
CA ARG A 298 9.92 -12.65 13.85
C ARG A 298 9.04 -13.88 13.58
N GLY A 299 9.30 -14.56 12.47
CA GLY A 299 8.58 -15.75 12.04
C GLY A 299 7.13 -15.49 11.64
N TYR A 300 6.72 -14.24 11.46
CA TYR A 300 5.43 -13.91 10.90
C TYR A 300 5.35 -14.44 9.46
N ALA A 301 4.40 -15.34 9.21
CA ALA A 301 4.27 -16.05 7.95
C ALA A 301 3.22 -15.43 6.99
N GLY A 302 2.66 -14.27 7.32
CA GLY A 302 1.55 -13.69 6.55
C GLY A 302 0.36 -14.65 6.50
N THR A 303 -0.26 -14.79 5.32
CA THR A 303 -1.36 -15.73 5.07
C THR A 303 -0.87 -17.18 5.04
N GLY A 304 -1.29 -17.99 6.03
CA GLY A 304 -0.98 -19.42 6.12
C GLY A 304 -0.59 -19.88 7.52
N GLY A 305 -1.52 -19.87 8.47
CA GLY A 305 -1.30 -20.13 9.92
C GLY A 305 -1.39 -18.83 10.73
N PRO A 306 -1.33 -18.87 12.09
CA PRO A 306 -2.07 -17.99 13.04
C PRO A 306 -1.71 -16.48 13.04
N GLY A 307 -1.72 -15.88 11.87
CA GLY A 307 -1.62 -14.48 11.46
C GLY A 307 -2.46 -14.29 10.18
N ASP A 308 -3.56 -15.03 10.10
CA ASP A 308 -4.33 -15.24 8.89
C ASP A 308 -5.27 -14.05 8.60
N SER A 309 -5.46 -13.80 7.30
CA SER A 309 -6.64 -13.14 6.73
C SER A 309 -7.91 -14.01 6.92
N TYR A 310 -8.11 -14.52 8.12
CA TYR A 310 -9.16 -15.44 8.54
C TYR A 310 -9.79 -14.88 9.80
N ILE A 311 -11.12 -14.77 9.79
CA ILE A 311 -11.89 -14.36 10.94
C ILE A 311 -12.68 -15.60 11.39
N GLU A 312 -12.36 -16.09 12.58
CA GLU A 312 -13.05 -17.26 13.14
C GLU A 312 -14.55 -16.98 13.25
N GLY A 313 -15.37 -17.88 12.69
CA GLY A 313 -16.83 -17.77 12.74
C GLY A 313 -17.46 -16.78 11.76
N VAL A 314 -16.69 -16.11 10.91
CA VAL A 314 -17.22 -15.26 9.82
C VAL A 314 -16.95 -15.93 8.48
N ASN A 315 -18.00 -16.12 7.69
CA ASN A 315 -17.87 -16.58 6.32
C ASN A 315 -17.16 -15.47 5.52
N SER A 316 -15.93 -15.71 5.08
CA SER A 316 -15.14 -14.69 4.39
C SER A 316 -15.82 -14.18 3.12
N ASN A 317 -16.69 -14.98 2.49
CA ASN A 317 -17.46 -14.58 1.32
C ASN A 317 -18.59 -13.57 1.63
N GLU A 318 -18.92 -13.38 2.91
CA GLU A 318 -19.88 -12.38 3.42
C GLU A 318 -19.19 -11.09 3.89
N LEU A 319 -17.84 -11.09 3.92
CA LEU A 319 -17.00 -9.89 4.07
C LEU A 319 -16.85 -9.18 2.74
#